data_AF-A0A4Q5QUH8-F1
#
_entry.id   AF-A0A4Q5QUH8-F1
#
_cell.length_a   1.000
_cell.length_b   1.000
_cell.length_c   1.000
_cell.angle_alpha   90.00
_cell.angle_beta   90.00
_cell.angle_gamma   90.00
#
_symmetry.space_group_name_H-M   'P 1'
#
loop_
_entity.id
_entity.type
_entity.pdbx_description
1 polymer ?
#
loop_
_entity_poly.entity_id
_entity_poly.type
_entity_poly.pdbx_seq_one_letter_code
_entity_poly.pdbx_strand_id
1 'polypeptide(L)'
;MSRIIAVHLLNDRSGSPLVLRQSLAVLAEAGYGIDLLTATPGEPGFLSDLPGVTLHPLAYRWSASQWRTLLQFALVQWVVFWKVLRL
;
A
#
# COMPACT_ATOMS: atom_id res chain seq x y z
N MET A 1 19.50 2.57 11.20
CA MET A 1 19.04 1.79 10.03
C MET A 1 18.00 2.61 9.29
N SER A 2 17.99 2.55 7.96
CA SER A 2 17.08 3.36 7.13
C SER A 2 15.71 2.71 7.05
N ARG A 3 14.66 3.53 7.12
CA ARG A 3 13.25 3.11 7.05
C ARG A 3 12.67 3.48 5.69
N ILE A 4 11.86 2.62 5.10
CA ILE A 4 11.22 2.82 3.79
C ILE A 4 9.71 2.79 3.98
N ILE A 5 9.04 3.85 3.51
CA ILE A 5 7.58 3.90 3.46
C ILE A 5 7.16 3.66 2.01
N ALA A 6 6.53 2.52 1.76
CA ALA A 6 5.98 2.15 0.46
C ALA A 6 4.48 2.44 0.43
N VAL A 7 4.01 3.13 -0.61
CA VAL A 7 2.59 3.46 -0.77
C VAL A 7 2.11 2.93 -2.12
N HIS A 8 1.09 2.07 -2.10
CA HIS A 8 0.41 1.61 -3.31
C HIS A 8 -1.07 1.41 -3.00
N LEU A 9 -1.95 2.22 -3.59
CA LEU A 9 -3.36 2.22 -3.18
C LEU A 9 -4.12 0.96 -3.57
N LEU A 10 -3.92 0.41 -4.77
CA LEU A 10 -4.74 -0.71 -5.25
C LEU A 10 -4.00 -2.04 -5.07
N ASN A 11 -4.38 -2.81 -4.06
CA ASN A 11 -3.86 -4.16 -3.84
C ASN A 11 -4.68 -5.19 -4.63
N ASP A 12 -4.30 -5.43 -5.88
CA ASP A 12 -4.87 -6.48 -6.71
C ASP A 12 -3.81 -7.51 -7.14
N ARG A 13 -4.21 -8.42 -8.03
CA ARG A 13 -3.31 -9.43 -8.64
C ARG A 13 -2.78 -8.99 -10.00
N SER A 14 -2.49 -7.69 -10.18
CA SER A 14 -1.88 -7.17 -11.41
C SER A 14 -0.35 -7.17 -11.36
N GLY A 15 0.30 -6.75 -12.45
CA GLY A 15 1.76 -6.72 -12.53
C GLY A 15 2.42 -5.69 -11.60
N SER A 16 1.80 -4.52 -11.38
CA SER A 16 2.43 -3.47 -10.58
C SER A 16 2.57 -3.82 -9.09
N PRO A 17 1.56 -4.42 -8.42
CA PRO A 17 1.72 -4.91 -7.05
C PRO A 17 2.70 -6.08 -6.95
N LEU A 18 2.81 -6.92 -7.99
CA LEU A 18 3.77 -8.03 -8.02
C LEU A 18 5.23 -7.52 -8.05
N VAL A 19 5.53 -6.58 -8.94
CA VAL A 19 6.87 -5.96 -9.04
C VAL A 19 7.22 -5.24 -7.74
N LEU A 20 6.23 -4.54 -7.13
CA LEU A 20 6.44 -3.90 -5.84
C LEU A 20 6.71 -4.94 -4.74
N ARG A 21 5.92 -6.03 -4.65
CA ARG A 21 6.16 -7.14 -3.71
C ARG A 21 7.60 -7.65 -3.79
N GLN A 22 8.09 -7.93 -4.98
CA GLN A 22 9.45 -8.43 -5.19
C GLN A 22 10.50 -7.43 -4.72
N SER A 23 10.28 -6.14 -5.00
CA SER A 23 11.16 -5.06 -4.56
C SER A 23 11.19 -4.95 -3.03
N LEU A 24 10.03 -5.02 -2.37
CA LEU A 24 9.92 -4.98 -0.91
C LEU A 24 10.56 -6.20 -0.25
N ALA A 25 10.45 -7.39 -0.84
CA ALA A 25 11.09 -8.59 -0.32
C ALA A 25 12.62 -8.45 -0.28
N VAL A 26 13.24 -8.00 -1.37
CA VAL A 26 14.70 -7.78 -1.44
C VAL A 26 15.15 -6.70 -0.44
N LEU A 27 14.36 -5.63 -0.28
CA LEU A 27 14.65 -4.58 0.71
C LEU A 27 14.52 -5.10 2.15
N ALA A 28 13.53 -5.95 2.43
CA ALA A 28 13.36 -6.55 3.76
C ALA A 28 14.53 -7.50 4.08
N GLU A 29 14.95 -8.33 3.12
CA GLU A 29 16.12 -9.21 3.24
C GLU A 29 17.42 -8.42 3.47
N ALA A 30 17.55 -7.24 2.87
CA ALA A 30 18.66 -6.33 3.10
C ALA A 30 18.62 -5.62 4.47
N GLY A 31 17.61 -5.89 5.32
CA GLY A 31 17.51 -5.36 6.68
C GLY A 31 16.87 -3.97 6.80
N TYR A 32 16.17 -3.50 5.76
CA TYR A 32 15.41 -2.25 5.87
C TYR A 32 14.12 -2.46 6.66
N GLY A 33 13.78 -1.49 7.51
CA GLY A 33 12.43 -1.42 8.11
C GLY A 33 11.44 -0.92 7.05
N ILE A 34 10.41 -1.69 6.75
CA ILE A 34 9.45 -1.36 5.70
C ILE A 34 8.06 -1.16 6.30
N ASP A 35 7.44 -0.03 5.96
CA ASP A 35 6.04 0.27 6.21
C ASP A 35 5.29 0.34 4.89
N LEU A 36 4.28 -0.49 4.72
CA LEU A 36 3.48 -0.56 3.51
C LEU A 36 2.08 0.01 3.76
N LEU A 37 1.71 1.05 3.03
CA LEU A 37 0.35 1.58 2.99
C LEU A 37 -0.34 1.07 1.72
N THR A 38 -1.37 0.24 1.86
CA THR A 38 -2.14 -0.27 0.73
C THR A 38 -3.61 -0.53 1.06
N ALA A 39 -4.48 -0.64 0.04
CA ALA A 39 -5.87 -1.02 0.26
C ALA A 39 -5.98 -2.45 0.80
N THR A 40 -6.81 -2.59 1.83
CA THR A 40 -7.21 -3.88 2.40
C THR A 40 -8.68 -4.24 2.22
N PRO A 41 -9.62 -3.33 1.85
CA PRO A 41 -10.97 -3.75 1.49
C PRO A 41 -10.98 -4.64 0.24
N GLY A 42 -11.50 -5.85 0.36
CA GLY A 42 -11.69 -6.79 -0.75
C GLY A 42 -10.84 -8.05 -0.61
N GLU A 43 -10.65 -8.74 -1.73
CA GLU A 43 -9.85 -9.96 -1.80
C GLU A 43 -8.35 -9.65 -1.59
N PRO A 44 -7.59 -10.53 -0.93
CA PRO A 44 -6.14 -10.38 -0.81
C PRO A 44 -5.45 -10.31 -2.17
N GLY A 45 -4.68 -9.23 -2.40
CA GLY A 45 -3.82 -9.04 -3.57
C GLY A 45 -2.37 -9.45 -3.32
N PHE A 46 -1.45 -9.09 -4.24
CA PHE A 46 -0.05 -9.47 -4.09
C PHE A 46 0.68 -8.78 -2.93
N LEU A 47 0.16 -7.66 -2.43
CA LEU A 47 0.77 -6.93 -1.30
C LEU A 47 0.26 -7.41 0.06
N SER A 48 -0.58 -8.45 0.08
CA SER A 48 -1.01 -9.11 1.31
C SER A 48 0.05 -10.09 1.82
N ASP A 49 0.12 -10.23 3.16
CA ASP A 49 0.93 -11.21 3.87
C ASP A 49 2.43 -11.19 3.46
N LEU A 50 3.04 -10.01 3.54
CA LEU A 50 4.47 -9.82 3.26
C LEU A 50 5.30 -9.98 4.55
N PRO A 51 6.19 -11.00 4.64
CA PRO A 51 7.07 -11.15 5.79
C PRO A 51 8.07 -9.99 5.86
N GLY A 52 8.37 -9.51 7.07
CA GLY A 52 9.33 -8.41 7.27
C GLY A 52 8.78 -7.02 6.89
N VAL A 53 7.50 -6.90 6.55
CA VAL A 53 6.84 -5.64 6.18
C VAL A 53 5.72 -5.32 7.17
N THR A 54 5.72 -4.10 7.70
CA THR A 54 4.65 -3.60 8.58
C THR A 54 3.53 -3.03 7.72
N LEU A 55 2.35 -3.66 7.76
CA LEU A 55 1.20 -3.24 6.99
C LEU A 55 0.41 -2.13 7.70
N HIS A 56 0.13 -1.06 6.98
CA HIS A 56 -0.73 0.07 7.37
C HIS A 56 -1.97 0.11 6.46
N PRO A 57 -3.10 -0.46 6.89
CA PRO A 57 -4.27 -0.58 6.03
C PRO A 57 -4.84 0.77 5.63
N LEU A 58 -5.28 0.87 4.37
CA LEU A 58 -6.05 1.99 3.83
C LEU A 58 -7.45 1.52 3.45
N ALA A 59 -8.47 2.26 3.90
CA ALA A 59 -9.86 2.00 3.53
C ALA A 59 -10.20 2.59 2.15
N TYR A 60 -9.44 2.23 1.12
CA TYR A 60 -9.66 2.66 -0.27
C TYR A 60 -10.31 1.53 -1.08
N ARG A 61 -11.32 1.87 -1.88
CA ARG A 61 -11.96 0.94 -2.81
C ARG A 61 -12.17 1.62 -4.15
N TRP A 62 -11.66 1.00 -5.21
CA TRP A 62 -11.95 1.47 -6.56
C TRP A 62 -13.44 1.28 -6.90
N SER A 63 -14.01 2.21 -7.67
CA SER A 63 -15.38 2.14 -8.17
C SER A 63 -15.44 2.43 -9.67
N ALA A 64 -16.39 1.80 -10.37
CA ALA A 64 -16.67 2.11 -11.77
C ALA A 64 -17.20 3.55 -11.96
N SER A 65 -17.79 4.15 -10.92
CA SER A 65 -18.22 5.55 -10.96
C SER A 65 -17.03 6.49 -10.74
N GLN A 66 -16.70 7.30 -11.75
CA GLN A 66 -15.58 8.25 -11.70
C GLN A 66 -15.67 9.21 -10.51
N TRP A 67 -16.85 9.77 -10.23
CA TRP A 67 -17.07 10.66 -9.09
C TRP A 67 -16.85 9.98 -7.74
N ARG A 68 -17.30 8.73 -7.60
CA ARG A 68 -17.05 7.94 -6.38
C ARG A 68 -15.57 7.60 -6.23
N THR A 69 -14.89 7.28 -7.31
CA THR A 69 -13.44 7.02 -7.29
C THR A 69 -12.66 8.28 -6.97
N LEU A 70 -13.04 9.43 -7.53
CA LEU A 70 -12.41 10.72 -7.22
C LEU A 70 -12.56 11.07 -5.74
N LEU A 71 -13.77 10.95 -5.18
CA LEU A 71 -14.01 11.25 -3.77
C LEU A 71 -13.21 10.32 -2.86
N GLN A 72 -13.26 9.00 -3.11
CA GLN A 72 -12.48 8.02 -2.32
C GLN A 72 -10.98 8.23 -2.46
N PHE A 73 -10.52 8.60 -3.66
CA PHE A 73 -9.13 8.94 -3.91
C PHE A 73 -8.71 10.17 -3.10
N ALA A 74 -9.48 11.27 -3.15
CA ALA A 74 -9.18 12.47 -2.37
C ALA A 74 -9.13 12.19 -0.86
N LEU A 75 -10.09 11.42 -0.34
CA LEU A 75 -10.13 11.02 1.07
C LEU A 75 -8.92 10.15 1.46
N VAL A 76 -8.55 9.16 0.64
CA VAL A 76 -7.39 8.31 0.98
C VAL A 76 -6.08 9.08 0.85
N GLN A 77 -5.94 10.02 -0.10
CA GLN A 77 -4.74 10.85 -0.20
C GLN A 77 -4.53 11.70 1.05
N TRP A 78 -5.61 12.27 1.61
CA TRP A 78 -5.55 12.95 2.91
C TRP A 78 -5.07 12.03 4.03
N VAL A 79 -5.60 10.81 4.10
CA VAL A 79 -5.16 9.80 5.09
C VAL A 79 -3.70 9.40 4.91
N VAL A 80 -3.26 9.18 3.66
CA VAL A 80 -1.86 8.85 3.31
C VAL A 80 -0.94 9.97 3.76
N PHE A 81 -1.27 11.23 3.48
CA PHE A 81 -0.46 12.38 3.90
C PHE A 81 -0.18 12.36 5.41
N TRP A 82 -1.24 12.23 6.23
CA TRP A 82 -1.08 12.21 7.68
C TRP A 82 -0.39 10.95 8.21
N LYS A 83 -0.57 9.79 7.56
CA LYS A 83 0.16 8.57 7.93
C LYS A 83 1.64 8.70 7.63
N VAL A 84 2.00 9.11 6.41
CA VAL A 84 3.40 9.31 5.99
C VAL A 84 4.10 10.35 6.86
N LEU A 85 3.41 11.44 7.23
CA LEU A 85 3.98 12.47 8.10
C LEU A 85 4.28 11.99 9.54
N ARG A 86 3.63 10.91 10.00
CA ARG A 86 3.73 10.41 11.38
C ARG A 86 4.54 9.12 11.53
N LEU A 87 4.84 8.43 10.41
CA LEU A 87 5.61 7.17 10.39
C LEU A 87 7.11 7.45 10.32
#